data_AF-A0A5S9MCP6-F1
#
_entry.id   AF-A0A5S9MCP6-F1
#
_cell.length_a   1.000
_cell.length_b   1.000
_cell.length_c   1.000
_cell.angle_alpha   90.00
_cell.angle_beta   90.00
_cell.angle_gamma   90.00
#
_symmetry.space_group_name_H-M   'P 1'
#
loop_
_entity.id
_entity.type
_entity.pdbx_description
1 polymer ?
#
loop_
_entity_poly.entity_id
_entity_poly.type
_entity_poly.pdbx_seq_one_letter_code
_entity_poly.pdbx_strand_id
1 'polypeptide(L)'
;MADVGGDPDKINPEIPVDLVIDHSVQVDKAGTEDALNINMDLEFERNAERYNFLSWAKKAFNNYQAVPPATGIVHQVNLEYLASVVHAIEEDGEIITYPDTLVGTDSHTTMINGIGVLGWGVGGIEAEAGMLGQPSYFPVPEVIGAKLVGELPKRNNCNRPCIKSHTSPS
;
A
#
# COMPACT_ATOMS: atom_id res chain seq x y z
N MET A 1 1.28 -25.22 13.01
CA MET A 1 2.60 -25.62 13.55
C MET A 1 2.44 -26.47 14.80
N ALA A 2 1.79 -25.98 15.86
CA ALA A 2 1.60 -26.73 17.12
C ALA A 2 0.97 -28.14 16.96
N ASP A 3 -0.11 -28.27 16.19
CA ASP A 3 -0.80 -29.55 16.00
C ASP A 3 0.01 -30.60 15.20
N VAL A 4 1.09 -30.15 14.53
CA VAL A 4 2.04 -31.00 13.79
C VAL A 4 3.45 -30.98 14.41
N GLY A 5 3.59 -30.48 15.64
CA GLY A 5 4.84 -30.45 16.41
C GLY A 5 5.87 -29.40 15.97
N GLY A 6 5.49 -28.46 15.10
CA GLY A 6 6.33 -27.35 14.69
C GLY A 6 6.22 -26.14 15.62
N ASP A 7 7.22 -25.28 15.58
CA ASP A 7 7.29 -24.04 16.34
C ASP A 7 6.33 -22.98 15.74
N PRO A 8 5.29 -22.54 16.48
CA PRO A 8 4.36 -21.51 16.02
C PRO A 8 5.02 -20.17 15.75
N ASP A 9 6.10 -19.84 16.47
CA ASP A 9 6.75 -18.53 16.38
C ASP A 9 7.54 -18.36 15.07
N LYS A 10 7.73 -19.45 14.31
CA LYS A 10 8.26 -19.40 12.94
C LYS A 10 7.29 -18.79 11.94
N ILE A 11 6.01 -18.66 12.27
CA ILE A 11 5.05 -17.94 11.44
C ILE A 11 5.11 -16.47 11.86
N ASN A 12 6.06 -15.74 11.31
CA ASN A 12 6.19 -14.29 11.47
C ASN A 12 6.61 -13.69 10.12
N PRO A 13 6.16 -12.47 9.76
CA PRO A 13 6.60 -11.84 8.53
C PRO A 13 8.13 -11.64 8.54
N GLU A 14 8.82 -12.11 7.51
CA GLU A 14 10.26 -11.92 7.31
C GLU A 14 10.59 -10.50 6.84
N ILE A 15 9.64 -9.87 6.15
CA ILE A 15 9.73 -8.51 5.63
C ILE A 15 8.78 -7.57 6.39
N PRO A 16 9.01 -6.24 6.38
CA PRO A 16 8.07 -5.26 6.91
C PRO A 16 6.70 -5.36 6.23
N VAL A 17 5.63 -5.26 7.04
CA VAL A 17 4.24 -5.29 6.57
C VAL A 17 3.46 -4.14 7.21
N ASP A 18 2.90 -3.29 6.37
CA ASP A 18 2.03 -2.19 6.77
C ASP A 18 0.59 -2.46 6.35
N LEU A 19 -0.29 -2.66 7.34
CA LEU A 19 -1.73 -2.70 7.10
C LEU A 19 -2.34 -1.31 7.32
N VAL A 20 -2.96 -0.74 6.29
CA VAL A 20 -3.75 0.49 6.43
C VAL A 20 -5.25 0.13 6.45
N ILE A 21 -5.96 0.65 7.45
CA ILE A 21 -7.40 0.45 7.59
C ILE A 21 -8.14 1.65 6.98
N ASP A 22 -8.65 1.49 5.77
CA ASP A 22 -9.32 2.56 5.02
C ASP A 22 -10.61 2.12 4.30
N HIS A 23 -10.78 0.83 4.04
CA HIS A 23 -11.94 0.26 3.33
C HIS A 23 -13.15 -0.08 4.20
N SER A 24 -13.18 0.38 5.45
CA SER A 24 -14.23 0.02 6.40
C SER A 24 -15.19 1.17 6.71
N VAL A 25 -14.68 2.41 6.79
CA VAL A 25 -15.46 3.63 7.07
C VAL A 25 -16.52 3.86 6.00
N GLN A 26 -17.76 4.14 6.43
CA GLN A 26 -18.88 4.47 5.55
C GLN A 26 -19.34 5.92 5.76
N VAL A 27 -20.01 6.48 4.75
CA VAL A 27 -20.58 7.83 4.81
C VAL A 27 -22.04 7.72 5.25
N ASP A 28 -22.28 7.57 6.55
CA ASP A 28 -23.63 7.57 7.14
C ASP A 28 -24.19 8.99 7.31
N LYS A 29 -23.31 9.96 7.61
CA LYS A 29 -23.61 11.38 7.69
C LYS A 29 -22.62 12.20 6.85
N ALA A 30 -23.10 13.27 6.23
CA ALA A 30 -22.29 14.18 5.43
C ALA A 30 -22.76 15.63 5.57
N GLY A 31 -21.86 16.59 5.30
CA GLY A 31 -22.20 18.01 5.19
C GLY A 31 -22.44 18.75 6.51
N THR A 32 -22.13 18.15 7.66
CA THR A 32 -22.23 18.76 8.98
C THR A 32 -20.90 18.66 9.73
N GLU A 33 -20.66 19.56 10.69
CA GLU A 33 -19.40 19.58 11.47
C GLU A 33 -19.18 18.29 12.28
N ASP A 34 -20.25 17.62 12.70
CA ASP A 34 -20.21 16.38 13.46
C ASP A 34 -20.21 15.10 12.60
N ALA A 35 -20.23 15.23 11.26
CA ALA A 35 -20.32 14.09 10.35
C ALA A 35 -19.16 13.10 10.51
N LEU A 36 -17.93 13.62 10.66
CA LEU A 36 -16.75 12.78 10.83
C LEU A 36 -16.85 11.92 12.10
N ASN A 37 -17.18 12.54 13.23
CA ASN A 37 -17.27 11.83 14.52
C ASN A 37 -18.35 10.75 14.47
N ILE A 38 -19.53 11.07 13.93
CA ILE A 38 -20.64 10.10 13.82
C ILE A 38 -20.26 8.91 12.94
N ASN A 39 -19.64 9.15 11.78
CA ASN A 39 -19.20 8.08 10.90
C ASN A 39 -18.13 7.20 11.56
N MET A 40 -17.23 7.81 12.36
CA MET A 40 -16.21 7.09 13.10
C MET A 40 -16.77 6.25 14.25
N ASP A 41 -17.74 6.78 15.00
CA ASP A 41 -18.40 6.03 16.09
C ASP A 41 -19.09 4.78 15.53
N LEU A 42 -19.84 4.93 14.43
CA LEU A 42 -20.50 3.81 13.74
C LEU A 42 -19.50 2.82 13.16
N GLU A 43 -18.37 3.31 12.63
CA GLU A 43 -17.30 2.48 12.13
C GLU A 43 -16.71 1.57 13.22
N PHE A 44 -16.41 2.13 14.39
CA PHE A 44 -15.91 1.38 15.53
C PHE A 44 -16.94 0.38 16.06
N GLU A 45 -18.22 0.76 16.12
CA GLU A 45 -19.29 -0.14 16.53
C GLU A 45 -19.41 -1.35 15.59
N ARG A 46 -19.39 -1.13 14.27
CA ARG A 46 -19.58 -2.16 13.25
C ARG A 46 -18.37 -3.09 13.09
N ASN A 47 -17.16 -2.57 13.26
CA ASN A 47 -15.92 -3.30 12.98
C ASN A 47 -15.12 -3.66 14.25
N ALA A 48 -15.73 -3.59 15.43
CA ALA A 48 -15.07 -3.84 16.71
C ALA A 48 -14.29 -5.17 16.76
N GLU A 49 -14.87 -6.27 16.29
CA GLU A 49 -14.21 -7.58 16.26
C GLU A 49 -12.97 -7.58 15.35
N ARG A 50 -13.08 -6.98 14.16
CA ARG A 50 -11.95 -6.85 13.22
C ARG A 50 -10.83 -6.02 13.82
N TYR A 51 -11.15 -4.91 14.49
CA TYR A 51 -10.14 -4.07 15.14
C TYR A 51 -9.47 -4.76 16.32
N ASN A 52 -10.21 -5.54 17.11
CA ASN A 52 -9.62 -6.37 18.15
C ASN A 52 -8.66 -7.41 17.57
N PHE A 53 -9.03 -8.06 16.46
CA PHE A 53 -8.17 -9.02 15.77
C PHE A 53 -6.89 -8.35 15.22
N LEU A 54 -7.01 -7.20 14.55
CA LEU A 54 -5.86 -6.47 14.02
C LEU A 54 -4.96 -5.90 15.13
N SER A 55 -5.55 -5.47 16.25
CA SER A 55 -4.78 -5.05 17.44
C SER A 55 -4.05 -6.21 18.10
N TRP A 56 -4.63 -7.41 18.08
CA TRP A 56 -3.94 -8.62 18.53
C TRP A 56 -2.78 -8.95 17.60
N ALA A 57 -2.99 -8.92 16.29
CA ALA A 57 -1.95 -9.22 15.28
C ALA A 57 -0.73 -8.31 15.44
N LYS A 58 -0.94 -7.01 15.70
CA LYS A 58 0.14 -6.05 15.99
C LYS A 58 0.99 -6.41 17.21
N LYS A 59 0.45 -7.15 18.17
CA LYS A 59 1.20 -7.62 19.34
C LYS A 59 1.83 -9.00 19.12
N ALA A 60 1.28 -9.77 18.19
CA ALA A 60 1.69 -11.13 17.91
C ALA A 60 2.87 -11.21 16.93
N PHE A 61 3.04 -10.22 16.04
CA PHE A 61 4.07 -10.23 14.99
C PHE A 61 5.03 -9.04 15.11
N ASN A 62 6.32 -9.27 14.90
CA ASN A 62 7.37 -8.26 15.11
C ASN A 62 7.53 -7.27 13.94
N ASN A 63 7.26 -7.71 12.71
CA ASN A 63 7.43 -6.93 11.47
C ASN A 63 6.10 -6.44 10.90
N TYR A 64 5.07 -6.35 11.73
CA TYR A 64 3.74 -5.94 11.32
C TYR A 64 3.34 -4.66 12.03
N GLN A 65 2.94 -3.66 11.24
CA GLN A 65 2.34 -2.43 11.73
C GLN A 65 0.94 -2.27 11.16
N ALA A 66 0.04 -1.73 11.97
CA ALA A 66 -1.28 -1.32 11.53
C ALA A 66 -1.44 0.20 11.70
N VAL A 67 -1.78 0.88 10.61
CA VAL A 67 -2.19 2.29 10.58
C VAL A 67 -3.69 2.35 10.90
N PRO A 68 -4.09 3.12 11.94
CA PRO A 68 -5.48 3.14 12.40
C PRO A 68 -6.42 3.81 11.39
N PRO A 69 -7.73 3.54 11.48
CA PRO A 69 -8.73 4.20 10.64
C PRO A 69 -8.71 5.73 10.83
N ALA A 70 -9.23 6.45 9.83
CA ALA A 70 -9.21 7.92 9.73
C ALA A 70 -7.84 8.58 9.58
N THR A 71 -6.76 7.81 9.37
CA THR A 71 -5.43 8.39 9.07
C THR A 71 -5.30 8.79 7.59
N GLY A 72 -6.04 8.13 6.70
CA GLY A 72 -6.02 8.36 5.25
C GLY A 72 -6.33 7.08 4.48
N ILE A 73 -6.23 7.15 3.15
CA ILE A 73 -6.32 5.99 2.26
C ILE A 73 -4.94 5.38 2.04
N VAL A 74 -4.87 4.06 1.88
CA VAL A 74 -3.62 3.27 1.85
C VAL A 74 -2.59 3.84 0.88
N HIS A 75 -2.99 4.22 -0.33
CA HIS A 75 -2.06 4.73 -1.34
C HIS A 75 -1.54 6.14 -1.04
N GLN A 76 -2.35 6.99 -0.41
CA GLN A 76 -1.93 8.32 0.00
C GLN A 76 -0.98 8.25 1.20
N VAL A 77 -1.34 7.45 2.21
CA VAL A 77 -0.47 7.19 3.37
C VAL A 77 0.85 6.57 2.91
N ASN A 78 0.81 5.67 1.92
CA ASN A 78 2.02 5.08 1.38
C ASN A 78 2.94 6.14 0.73
N LEU A 79 2.40 6.99 -0.14
CA LEU A 79 3.16 8.08 -0.78
C LEU A 79 3.73 9.11 0.21
N GLU A 80 2.98 9.45 1.26
CA GLU A 80 3.32 10.55 2.16
C GLU A 80 4.12 10.11 3.38
N TYR A 81 4.06 8.84 3.78
CA TYR A 81 4.58 8.39 5.07
C TYR A 81 5.34 7.05 5.03
N LEU A 82 4.86 6.03 4.31
CA LEU A 82 5.45 4.69 4.39
C LEU A 82 6.60 4.46 3.41
N ALA A 83 6.53 5.04 2.21
CA ALA A 83 7.53 4.81 1.17
C ALA A 83 8.88 5.46 1.52
N SER A 84 9.93 4.65 1.55
CA SER A 84 11.30 5.11 1.79
C SER A 84 11.97 5.62 0.51
N VAL A 85 11.51 5.16 -0.67
CA VAL A 85 12.16 5.33 -1.99
C VAL A 85 13.51 4.61 -2.11
N VAL A 86 14.38 4.79 -1.12
CA VAL A 86 15.65 4.07 -0.95
C VAL A 86 15.74 3.61 0.48
N HIS A 87 15.90 2.31 0.69
CA HIS A 87 16.23 1.74 2.00
C HIS A 87 17.72 1.87 2.25
N ALA A 88 18.09 2.13 3.50
CA ALA A 88 19.47 2.15 3.97
C ALA A 88 19.54 1.32 5.26
N ILE A 89 20.23 0.18 5.20
CA ILE A 89 20.44 -0.71 6.34
C ILE A 89 21.92 -0.80 6.66
N GLU A 90 22.25 -0.95 7.95
CA GLU A 90 23.61 -1.19 8.40
C GLU A 90 23.80 -2.71 8.57
N GLU A 91 24.66 -3.31 7.74
CA GLU A 91 25.02 -4.72 7.82
C GLU A 91 26.54 -4.83 7.83
N ASP A 92 27.09 -5.62 8.77
CA ASP A 92 28.54 -5.86 8.91
C ASP A 92 29.42 -4.59 8.98
N GLY A 93 28.85 -3.47 9.46
CA GLY A 93 29.55 -2.17 9.57
C GLY A 93 29.60 -1.37 8.27
N GLU A 94 28.91 -1.82 7.21
CA GLU A 94 28.72 -1.09 5.97
C GLU A 94 27.25 -0.65 5.81
N ILE A 95 27.04 0.51 5.19
CA ILE A 95 25.70 0.99 4.85
C ILE A 95 25.34 0.41 3.47
N ILE A 96 24.40 -0.53 3.47
CA ILE A 96 23.83 -1.09 2.25
C ILE A 96 22.60 -0.28 1.89
N THR A 97 22.52 0.16 0.63
CA THR A 97 21.35 0.85 0.11
C THR A 97 20.75 0.08 -1.05
N TYR A 98 19.42 0.05 -1.12
CA TYR A 98 18.67 -0.61 -2.18
C TYR A 98 17.36 0.12 -2.47
N PRO A 99 16.85 0.07 -3.70
CA PRO A 99 15.61 0.74 -4.06
C PRO A 99 14.43 0.12 -3.29
N ASP A 100 13.47 0.96 -2.95
CA ASP A 100 12.21 0.51 -2.39
C ASP A 100 11.35 -0.19 -3.45
N THR A 101 10.72 -1.30 -3.07
CA THR A 101 9.81 -2.08 -3.90
C THR A 101 8.75 -2.72 -3.01
N LEU A 102 7.50 -2.82 -3.49
CA LEU A 102 6.47 -3.52 -2.73
C LEU A 102 5.43 -4.23 -3.60
N VAL A 103 4.76 -5.19 -3.00
CA VAL A 103 3.48 -5.73 -3.48
C VAL A 103 2.41 -5.46 -2.43
N GLY A 104 1.19 -5.17 -2.88
CA GLY A 104 0.07 -4.89 -1.98
C GLY A 104 -1.17 -5.69 -2.35
N THR A 105 -2.04 -5.96 -1.39
CA THR A 105 -3.33 -6.63 -1.61
C THR A 105 -4.41 -5.68 -2.17
N ASP A 106 -3.98 -4.57 -2.80
CA ASP A 106 -4.82 -3.59 -3.48
C ASP A 106 -4.28 -3.30 -4.89
N SER A 107 -5.17 -3.28 -5.89
CA SER A 107 -4.81 -3.02 -7.29
C SER A 107 -4.16 -1.65 -7.57
N HIS A 108 -4.48 -0.61 -6.79
CA HIS A 108 -3.93 0.73 -6.95
C HIS A 108 -2.60 0.90 -6.22
N THR A 109 -2.00 -0.17 -5.69
CA THR A 109 -0.60 -0.16 -5.19
C THR A 109 0.36 0.44 -6.22
N THR A 110 0.02 0.32 -7.50
CA THR A 110 0.70 0.97 -8.63
C THR A 110 0.82 2.50 -8.55
N MET A 111 0.06 3.17 -7.69
CA MET A 111 0.16 4.61 -7.45
C MET A 111 1.56 5.02 -6.96
N ILE A 112 2.24 4.14 -6.21
CA ILE A 112 3.59 4.40 -5.69
C ILE A 112 4.66 4.55 -6.79
N ASN A 113 4.39 3.99 -7.98
CA ASN A 113 5.27 4.11 -9.14
C ASN A 113 5.48 5.58 -9.56
N GLY A 114 4.55 6.47 -9.20
CA GLY A 114 4.66 7.91 -9.45
C GLY A 114 5.85 8.59 -8.75
N ILE A 115 6.40 7.98 -7.69
CA ILE A 115 7.58 8.48 -6.97
C ILE A 115 8.83 7.61 -7.17
N GLY A 116 8.82 6.70 -8.15
CA GLY A 116 9.98 5.88 -8.51
C GLY A 116 10.16 4.58 -7.71
N VAL A 117 9.20 4.23 -6.85
CA VAL A 117 9.14 2.93 -6.15
C VAL A 117 8.45 1.92 -7.06
N LEU A 118 9.06 0.76 -7.30
CA LEU A 118 8.44 -0.28 -8.12
C LEU A 118 7.43 -1.08 -7.28
N GLY A 119 6.14 -0.94 -7.58
CA GLY A 119 5.11 -1.73 -6.89
C GLY A 119 3.83 -1.98 -7.67
N TRP A 120 3.14 -3.06 -7.30
CA TRP A 120 1.92 -3.51 -7.96
C TRP A 120 1.01 -4.31 -7.02
N GLY A 121 -0.25 -4.48 -7.44
CA GLY A 121 -1.24 -5.27 -6.69
C GLY A 121 -1.10 -6.76 -6.94
N VAL A 122 -1.26 -7.57 -5.89
CA VAL A 122 -1.28 -9.05 -5.93
C VAL A 122 -2.46 -9.59 -5.12
N GLY A 123 -2.72 -10.90 -5.21
CA GLY A 123 -3.69 -11.58 -4.37
C GLY A 123 -3.20 -11.75 -2.92
N GLY A 124 -4.12 -12.09 -2.01
CA GLY A 124 -3.79 -12.29 -0.60
C GLY A 124 -2.81 -13.44 -0.38
N ILE A 125 -2.92 -14.53 -1.16
CA ILE A 125 -2.03 -15.70 -1.05
C ILE A 125 -0.60 -15.34 -1.45
N GLU A 126 -0.44 -14.59 -2.55
CA GLU A 126 0.88 -14.13 -3.00
C GLU A 126 1.50 -13.15 -1.99
N ALA A 127 0.70 -12.26 -1.41
CA ALA A 127 1.16 -11.36 -0.36
C ALA A 127 1.62 -12.15 0.89
N GLU A 128 0.82 -13.11 1.37
CA GLU A 128 1.18 -13.98 2.50
C GLU A 128 2.45 -14.79 2.22
N ALA A 129 2.62 -15.31 1.00
CA ALA A 129 3.84 -16.01 0.60
C ALA A 129 5.05 -15.07 0.64
N GLY A 130 4.92 -13.85 0.13
CA GLY A 130 5.96 -12.82 0.19
C GLY A 130 6.32 -12.42 1.62
N MET A 131 5.32 -12.32 2.50
CA MET A 131 5.52 -12.09 3.94
C MET A 131 6.36 -13.19 4.57
N LEU A 132 6.28 -14.43 4.09
CA LEU A 132 7.06 -15.59 4.56
C LEU A 132 8.35 -15.81 3.76
N GLY A 133 8.86 -14.77 3.08
CA GLY A 133 10.13 -14.82 2.36
C GLY A 133 10.09 -15.53 1.00
N GLN A 134 8.91 -15.92 0.50
CA GLN A 134 8.82 -16.49 -0.84
C GLN A 134 8.98 -15.39 -1.90
N PRO A 135 9.92 -15.53 -2.84
CA PRO A 135 10.08 -14.55 -3.90
C PRO A 135 8.88 -14.58 -4.86
N SER A 136 8.50 -13.40 -5.38
CA SER A 136 7.51 -13.31 -6.45
C SER A 136 8.13 -13.70 -7.79
N TYR A 137 7.47 -14.58 -8.53
CA TYR A 137 7.89 -14.99 -9.87
C TYR A 137 6.90 -14.46 -10.90
N PHE A 138 7.40 -13.72 -11.89
CA PHE A 138 6.62 -13.27 -13.02
C PHE A 138 7.46 -13.28 -14.30
N PRO A 139 6.84 -13.47 -15.48
CA PRO A 139 7.54 -13.33 -16.75
C PRO A 139 8.15 -11.94 -16.88
N VAL A 140 9.34 -11.84 -17.46
CA VAL A 140 9.97 -10.55 -17.74
C VAL A 140 9.01 -9.72 -18.61
N PRO A 141 8.52 -8.57 -18.13
CA PRO A 141 7.52 -7.80 -18.86
C PRO A 141 8.16 -7.02 -20.01
N GLU A 142 7.36 -6.74 -21.04
CA GLU A 142 7.71 -5.71 -22.02
C GLU A 142 7.62 -4.32 -21.37
N VAL A 143 8.58 -3.45 -21.65
CA VAL A 143 8.61 -2.08 -21.12
C VAL A 143 8.24 -1.10 -22.23
N ILE A 144 7.05 -0.51 -22.13
CA ILE A 144 6.56 0.49 -23.07
C ILE A 144 6.97 1.89 -22.60
N GLY A 145 7.90 2.52 -23.33
CA GLY A 145 8.35 3.88 -23.03
C GLY A 145 7.38 4.96 -23.53
N ALA A 146 6.80 5.73 -22.62
CA ALA A 146 5.97 6.89 -22.95
C ALA A 146 6.76 8.20 -22.76
N LYS A 147 7.11 8.88 -23.87
CA LYS A 147 7.78 10.19 -23.82
C LYS A 147 6.74 11.31 -23.79
N LEU A 148 6.61 11.97 -22.65
CA LEU A 148 5.79 13.19 -22.51
C LEU A 148 6.56 14.41 -23.03
N VAL A 149 5.93 15.20 -23.88
CA VAL A 149 6.50 16.43 -24.48
C VAL A 149 5.54 17.60 -24.38
N GLY A 150 6.06 18.82 -24.42
CA GLY A 150 5.28 20.04 -24.28
C GLY A 150 4.95 20.39 -22.83
N GLU A 151 3.92 21.20 -22.63
CA GLU A 151 3.48 21.69 -21.32
C GLU A 151 1.99 21.40 -21.09
N LEU A 152 1.61 21.18 -19.83
CA LEU A 152 0.21 21.01 -19.46
C LEU A 152 -0.53 22.35 -19.62
N PRO A 153 -1.64 22.43 -20.39
CA PRO A 153 -2.41 23.66 -20.54
C PRO A 153 -2.97 24.14 -19.20
N LYS A 154 -3.04 25.46 -18.98
CA LYS A 154 -3.54 26.08 -17.71
C LYS A 154 -4.94 25.63 -17.26
N ARG A 155 -5.78 25.07 -18.15
CA ARG A 155 -7.13 24.57 -17.84
C ARG A 155 -7.23 23.03 -17.81
N ASN A 156 -6.10 22.33 -17.81
CA ASN A 156 -6.03 20.89 -17.63
C ASN A 156 -5.56 20.54 -16.21
N ASN A 157 -5.88 19.32 -15.80
CA ASN A 157 -5.42 18.70 -14.57
C ASN A 157 -5.06 17.24 -14.85
N CYS A 158 -4.50 16.55 -13.86
CA CYS A 158 -4.06 15.16 -13.98
C CYS A 158 -5.21 14.17 -14.25
N ASN A 159 -6.45 14.55 -13.95
CA ASN A 159 -7.64 13.71 -14.15
C ASN A 159 -8.21 13.83 -15.58
N ARG A 160 -7.69 14.74 -16.40
CA ARG A 160 -8.15 14.95 -17.76
C ARG A 160 -7.24 14.20 -18.74
N PRO A 161 -7.77 13.29 -19.57
CA PRO A 161 -6.93 12.56 -20.51
C PRO A 161 -6.25 13.54 -21.46
N CYS A 162 -4.92 13.40 -21.60
CA CYS A 162 -4.10 14.14 -22.56
C CYS A 162 -4.35 13.63 -23.99
N ILE A 163 -5.59 13.71 -24.46
CA ILE A 163 -5.92 13.46 -25.87
C ILE A 163 -5.78 14.78 -26.60
N LYS A 164 -4.55 15.10 -27.01
CA LYS A 164 -4.33 15.87 -28.23
C LYS A 164 -3.65 14.93 -29.21
N SER A 165 -4.45 14.26 -30.03
CA SER A 165 -3.95 13.63 -31.24
C SER A 165 -3.29 14.72 -32.08
N HIS A 166 -1.97 14.64 -32.28
CA HIS A 166 -1.31 15.36 -33.35
C HIS A 166 -1.70 14.72 -34.68
N THR A 167 -2.91 15.00 -35.16
CA THR A 167 -3.17 14.96 -36.60
C THR A 167 -2.69 16.27 -37.17
N SER A 168 -1.46 16.26 -37.67
CA SER A 168 -0.91 17.31 -38.53
C SER A 168 -1.88 17.53 -39.70
N PRO A 169 -2.36 18.75 -39.96
CA PRO A 169 -3.07 19.02 -41.20
C PRO A 169 -2.04 19.00 -42.34
N SER A 170 -2.26 18.09 -43.29
CA SER A 170 -1.69 18.13 -44.64
C SER A 170 -2.21 19.33 -45.41
#